data_AF-A0A9P5B227-F1
#
_entry.id   AF-A0A9P5B227-F1
#
_cell.length_a   1.000
_cell.length_b   1.000
_cell.length_c   1.000
_cell.angle_alpha   90.00
_cell.angle_beta   90.00
_cell.angle_gamma   90.00
#
_symmetry.space_group_name_H-M   'P 1'
#
loop_
_entity.id
_entity.type
_entity.pdbx_description
1 polymer ?
#
loop_
_entity_poly.entity_id
_entity_poly.type
_entity_poly.pdbx_seq_one_letter_code
_entity_poly.pdbx_strand_id
1 'polypeptide(L)'
;MSAQKTSAIADQEPIDVLFAIHEKFDLLDFAGALEVFTTASQDFKDPDNNKAFEVTIVGPEPKVISDQGVVVGSQISYKEAHERLEDFDILVVVGGNSKEVVAKELQPLSLITDFSEL
;
A
#
# COMPACT_ATOMS: atom_id res chain seq x y z
N MET A 1 -2.70 -14.83 -41.12
CA MET A 1 -4.05 -15.09 -40.56
C MET A 1 -4.11 -14.37 -39.23
N SER A 2 -4.69 -13.17 -39.24
CA SER A 2 -4.99 -12.37 -38.05
C SER A 2 -6.06 -13.11 -37.25
N ALA A 3 -5.76 -13.45 -36.00
CA ALA A 3 -6.70 -14.06 -35.08
C ALA A 3 -6.73 -13.27 -33.77
N GLN A 4 -7.73 -12.39 -33.73
CA GLN A 4 -8.51 -11.97 -32.57
C GLN A 4 -7.83 -11.13 -31.49
N LYS A 5 -7.97 -9.81 -31.68
CA LYS A 5 -8.15 -8.86 -30.58
C LYS A 5 -9.45 -9.19 -29.84
N THR A 6 -9.40 -10.14 -28.92
CA THR A 6 -10.47 -10.28 -27.91
C THR A 6 -10.19 -9.20 -26.87
N SER A 7 -11.16 -8.33 -26.62
CA SER A 7 -11.06 -7.21 -25.67
C SER A 7 -10.62 -7.73 -24.29
N ALA A 8 -9.41 -7.37 -23.85
CA ALA A 8 -8.83 -7.79 -22.56
C ALA A 8 -9.31 -6.93 -21.37
N ILE A 9 -10.41 -6.20 -21.52
CA ILE A 9 -10.73 -5.01 -20.71
C ILE A 9 -12.13 -5.11 -20.06
N ALA A 10 -12.64 -6.30 -19.78
CA ALA A 10 -13.97 -6.43 -19.17
C ALA A 10 -13.95 -6.68 -17.66
N ASP A 11 -12.92 -7.37 -17.13
CA ASP A 11 -12.90 -7.81 -15.73
C ASP A 11 -11.46 -7.84 -15.17
N GLN A 12 -10.77 -6.68 -15.10
CA GLN A 12 -9.51 -6.61 -14.36
C GLN A 12 -9.81 -6.22 -12.92
N GLU A 13 -9.65 -7.18 -11.99
CA GLU A 13 -9.68 -6.89 -10.57
C GLU A 13 -8.65 -5.78 -10.24
N PRO A 14 -8.96 -4.87 -9.30
CA PRO A 14 -8.00 -3.86 -8.86
C PRO A 14 -6.71 -4.51 -8.39
N ILE A 15 -5.58 -3.85 -8.64
CA ILE A 15 -4.28 -4.29 -8.12
C ILE A 15 -4.26 -4.03 -6.61
N ASP A 16 -3.93 -5.03 -5.81
CA ASP A 16 -3.94 -4.95 -4.35
C ASP A 16 -2.64 -4.31 -3.82
N VAL A 17 -2.77 -3.25 -3.03
CA VAL A 17 -1.64 -2.42 -2.58
C VAL A 17 -1.58 -2.34 -1.06
N LEU A 18 -0.43 -2.70 -0.48
CA LEU A 18 -0.15 -2.62 0.94
C LEU A 18 0.70 -1.38 1.27
N PHE A 19 0.13 -0.42 1.98
CA PHE A 19 0.85 0.75 2.52
C PHE A 19 1.37 0.46 3.92
N ALA A 20 2.70 0.39 4.07
CA ALA A 20 3.35 0.19 5.35
C ALA A 20 3.74 1.51 6.00
N ILE A 21 3.10 1.82 7.14
CA ILE A 21 3.40 2.99 7.98
C ILE A 21 4.06 2.57 9.31
N HIS A 22 4.95 3.42 9.82
CA HIS A 22 5.63 3.23 11.11
C HIS A 22 5.56 4.52 11.94
N GLU A 23 5.88 4.44 13.24
CA GLU A 23 5.87 5.61 14.11
C GLU A 23 6.77 6.74 13.56
N LYS A 24 6.20 7.96 13.50
CA LYS A 24 6.80 9.16 12.89
C LYS A 24 7.09 9.00 11.39
N PHE A 25 6.26 8.26 10.66
CA PHE A 25 6.25 8.32 9.20
C PHE A 25 6.01 9.76 8.72
N ASP A 26 6.46 10.08 7.51
CA ASP A 26 6.22 11.40 6.91
C ASP A 26 4.82 11.45 6.27
N LEU A 27 4.00 12.43 6.70
CA LEU A 27 2.62 12.55 6.24
C LEU A 27 2.51 12.89 4.75
N LEU A 28 3.44 13.68 4.19
CA LEU A 28 3.39 14.06 2.78
C LEU A 28 3.74 12.85 1.90
N ASP A 29 4.73 12.06 2.29
CA ASP A 29 5.09 10.82 1.61
C ASP A 29 3.91 9.84 1.58
N PHE A 30 3.17 9.71 2.69
CA PHE A 30 1.95 8.90 2.75
C PHE A 30 0.84 9.47 1.87
N ALA A 31 0.44 10.72 2.13
CA ALA A 31 -0.73 11.34 1.50
C ALA A 31 -0.54 11.53 0.00
N GLY A 32 0.66 11.90 -0.44
CA GLY A 32 0.99 12.10 -1.84
C GLY A 32 0.87 10.80 -2.64
N ALA A 33 1.39 9.69 -2.11
CA ALA A 33 1.23 8.39 -2.75
C ALA A 33 -0.22 7.90 -2.69
N LEU A 34 -0.88 8.00 -1.53
CA LEU A 34 -2.26 7.54 -1.36
C LEU A 34 -3.24 8.23 -2.31
N GLU A 35 -3.08 9.54 -2.54
CA GLU A 35 -3.89 10.29 -3.51
C GLU A 35 -3.79 9.67 -4.92
N VAL A 36 -2.59 9.32 -5.36
CA VAL A 36 -2.37 8.73 -6.69
C VAL A 36 -3.05 7.37 -6.80
N PHE A 37 -2.86 6.49 -5.80
CA PHE A 37 -3.45 5.15 -5.83
C PHE A 37 -4.98 5.17 -5.73
N THR A 38 -5.55 6.08 -4.94
CA THR A 38 -7.01 6.16 -4.74
C THR A 38 -7.75 6.90 -5.86
N THR A 39 -7.07 7.75 -6.63
CA THR A 39 -7.67 8.47 -7.77
C THR A 39 -7.46 7.80 -9.12
N ALA A 40 -6.51 6.88 -9.22
CA ALA A 40 -6.27 6.14 -10.46
C ALA A 40 -7.45 5.22 -10.81
N SER A 41 -7.90 5.31 -12.06
CA SER A 41 -9.05 4.56 -12.56
C SER A 41 -8.80 4.04 -13.97
N GLN A 42 -9.36 2.86 -14.26
CA GLN A 42 -9.37 2.28 -15.60
C GLN A 42 -10.35 3.01 -16.54
N ASP A 43 -11.46 3.53 -16.00
CA ASP A 43 -12.40 4.41 -16.71
C ASP A 43 -12.81 5.61 -15.85
N PHE A 44 -12.22 6.76 -16.17
CA PHE A 44 -12.50 8.03 -15.50
C PHE A 44 -13.94 8.55 -15.65
N LYS A 45 -14.77 7.93 -16.50
CA LYS A 45 -16.20 8.27 -16.58
C LYS A 45 -17.04 7.55 -15.52
N ASP A 46 -16.55 6.45 -14.97
CA ASP A 46 -17.18 5.68 -13.90
C ASP A 46 -16.13 5.21 -12.87
N PRO A 47 -15.46 6.17 -12.19
CA PRO A 47 -14.29 5.87 -11.37
C PRO A 47 -14.61 5.02 -10.14
N ASP A 48 -15.82 5.11 -9.61
CA ASP A 48 -16.23 4.38 -8.40
C ASP A 48 -16.30 2.86 -8.63
N ASN A 49 -16.63 2.44 -9.86
CA ASN A 49 -16.70 1.02 -10.23
C ASN A 49 -15.46 0.53 -10.98
N ASN A 50 -14.54 1.43 -11.34
CA ASN A 50 -13.37 1.14 -12.17
C ASN A 50 -12.08 1.63 -11.52
N LYS A 51 -11.94 1.46 -10.20
CA LYS A 51 -10.68 1.76 -9.50
C LYS A 51 -9.56 0.88 -10.02
N ALA A 52 -8.38 1.46 -10.22
CA ALA A 52 -7.22 0.71 -10.66
C ALA A 52 -6.53 -0.07 -9.53
N PHE A 53 -6.68 0.39 -8.29
CA PHE A 53 -6.00 -0.15 -7.12
C PHE A 53 -6.97 -0.24 -5.93
N GLU A 54 -6.76 -1.26 -5.10
CA GLU A 54 -7.36 -1.38 -3.77
C GLU A 54 -6.25 -1.23 -2.72
N VAL A 55 -6.46 -0.38 -1.71
CA VAL A 55 -5.40 0.01 -0.76
C VAL A 55 -5.71 -0.50 0.63
N THR A 56 -4.74 -1.20 1.22
CA THR A 56 -4.74 -1.59 2.63
C THR A 56 -3.57 -0.93 3.36
N ILE A 57 -3.81 -0.36 4.54
CA ILE A 57 -2.80 0.28 5.40
C ILE A 57 -2.43 -0.66 6.54
N VAL A 58 -1.14 -0.98 6.65
CA VAL A 58 -0.55 -1.74 7.77
C VAL A 58 0.26 -0.84 8.69
N GLY A 59 0.14 -1.06 10.00
CA GLY A 59 0.87 -0.31 11.01
C GLY A 59 1.23 -1.13 12.25
N PRO A 60 2.09 -0.57 13.13
CA PRO A 60 2.47 -1.21 14.39
C PRO A 60 1.33 -1.21 15.42
N GLU A 61 0.42 -0.24 15.32
CA GLU A 61 -0.70 -0.01 16.22
C GLU A 61 -1.92 0.46 15.40
N PRO A 62 -3.17 0.26 15.87
CA PRO A 62 -4.38 0.74 15.18
C PRO A 62 -4.42 2.23 14.86
N LYS A 63 -3.60 3.03 15.56
CA LYS A 63 -3.42 4.46 15.38
C LYS A 63 -1.94 4.78 15.41
N VAL A 64 -1.42 5.29 14.30
CA VAL A 64 0.00 5.61 14.12
C VAL A 64 0.14 7.12 13.96
N ILE A 65 1.09 7.71 14.66
CA ILE A 65 1.32 9.16 14.62
C ILE A 65 2.42 9.46 13.61
N SER A 66 2.11 10.31 12.63
CA SER A 66 3.11 10.89 11.70
C SER A 66 4.05 11.86 12.40
N ASP A 67 5.19 12.20 11.78
CA ASP A 67 6.13 13.18 12.32
C ASP A 67 5.49 14.58 12.47
N GLN A 68 4.48 14.88 11.64
CA GLN A 68 3.70 16.12 11.69
C GLN A 68 2.57 16.09 12.74
N GLY A 69 2.42 15.01 13.51
CA GLY A 69 1.45 14.90 14.61
C GLY A 69 0.03 14.50 14.18
N VAL A 70 -0.17 14.12 12.92
CA VAL A 70 -1.45 13.59 12.43
C VAL A 70 -1.53 12.09 12.71
N VAL A 71 -2.68 11.64 13.19
CA VAL A 71 -2.98 10.22 13.45
C VAL A 71 -3.58 9.60 12.19
N VAL A 72 -2.98 8.51 11.71
CA VAL A 72 -3.52 7.66 10.65
C VAL A 72 -3.88 6.30 11.24
N GLY A 73 -5.04 5.76 10.85
CA GLY A 73 -5.48 4.45 11.29
C GLY A 73 -4.90 3.35 10.40
N SER A 74 -4.29 2.32 10.99
CA SER A 74 -3.98 1.10 10.26
C SER A 74 -5.21 0.20 10.18
N GLN A 75 -5.42 -0.43 9.04
CA GLN A 75 -6.50 -1.40 8.83
C GLN A 75 -6.09 -2.80 9.31
N ILE A 76 -4.83 -3.16 9.14
CA ILE A 76 -4.27 -4.44 9.58
C ILE A 76 -2.98 -4.25 10.39
N SER A 77 -2.62 -5.26 11.17
CA SER A 77 -1.35 -5.31 11.89
C SER A 77 -0.21 -5.86 11.03
N TYR A 78 1.05 -5.54 11.35
CA TYR A 78 2.19 -6.17 10.66
C TYR A 78 2.19 -7.70 10.74
N LYS A 79 1.66 -8.27 11.82
CA LYS A 79 1.53 -9.73 11.95
C LYS A 79 0.56 -10.29 10.90
N GLU A 80 -0.60 -9.65 10.75
CA GLU A 80 -1.59 -10.07 9.77
C GLU A 80 -1.08 -9.86 8.34
N ALA A 81 -0.37 -8.76 8.08
CA ALA A 81 0.22 -8.51 6.76
C ALA A 81 1.21 -9.62 6.37
N HIS A 82 2.05 -10.07 7.30
CA HIS A 82 2.96 -11.21 7.08
C HIS A 82 2.25 -12.51 6.70
N GLU A 83 1.06 -12.77 7.23
CA GLU A 83 0.25 -13.95 6.90
C GLU A 83 -0.44 -13.84 5.53
N ARG A 84 -0.47 -12.64 4.94
CA ARG A 84 -1.26 -12.28 3.77
C ARG A 84 -0.45 -11.60 2.67
N LEU A 85 0.89 -11.69 2.70
CA LEU A 85 1.74 -10.99 1.72
C LEU A 85 1.43 -11.38 0.27
N GLU A 86 1.04 -12.64 0.04
CA GLU A 86 0.64 -13.16 -1.29
C GLU A 86 -0.66 -12.52 -1.82
N ASP A 87 -1.46 -11.87 -0.96
CA ASP A 87 -2.68 -11.17 -1.37
C ASP A 87 -2.37 -9.79 -2.00
N PHE A 88 -1.14 -9.29 -1.90
CA PHE A 88 -0.77 -7.94 -2.34
C PHE A 88 0.20 -7.98 -3.51
N ASP A 89 -0.10 -7.20 -4.55
CA ASP A 89 0.76 -7.05 -5.73
C ASP A 89 1.86 -6.01 -5.52
N ILE A 90 1.61 -5.01 -4.65
CA ILE A 90 2.51 -3.86 -4.44
C ILE A 90 2.66 -3.57 -2.95
N LEU A 91 3.90 -3.50 -2.47
CA LEU A 91 4.24 -2.96 -1.16
C LEU A 91 4.76 -1.51 -1.29
N VAL A 92 4.05 -0.56 -0.67
CA VAL A 92 4.46 0.83 -0.55
C VAL A 92 5.05 1.07 0.84
N VAL A 93 6.35 1.37 0.90
CA VAL A 93 7.05 1.73 2.14
C VAL A 93 7.05 3.26 2.28
N VAL A 94 6.37 3.76 3.30
CA VAL A 94 6.27 5.20 3.55
C VAL A 94 7.57 5.73 4.15
N GLY A 95 7.97 6.96 3.81
CA GLY A 95 9.15 7.63 4.34
C GLY A 95 8.99 8.14 5.78
N GLY A 96 9.95 8.95 6.23
CA GLY A 96 10.05 9.45 7.61
C GLY A 96 10.70 8.45 8.58
N ASN A 97 11.25 8.95 9.69
CA ASN A 97 11.90 8.19 10.78
C ASN A 97 12.85 7.01 10.43
N SER A 98 13.33 6.92 9.19
CA SER A 98 14.02 5.74 8.66
C SER A 98 15.31 5.40 9.40
N LYS A 99 16.03 6.40 9.90
CA LYS A 99 17.25 6.19 10.69
C LYS A 99 16.99 5.39 11.96
N GLU A 100 15.90 5.69 12.67
CA GLU A 100 15.55 4.98 13.90
C GLU A 100 15.03 3.57 13.59
N VAL A 101 14.20 3.45 12.55
CA VAL A 101 13.69 2.15 12.07
C VAL A 101 14.85 1.21 11.72
N VAL A 102 15.83 1.69 10.94
CA VAL A 102 17.01 0.90 10.56
C VAL A 102 17.90 0.59 11.77
N ALA A 103 18.17 1.57 12.63
CA ALA A 103 19.07 1.37 13.77
C ALA A 103 18.54 0.37 14.81
N LYS A 104 17.21 0.24 14.92
CA LYS A 104 16.53 -0.64 15.88
C LYS A 104 15.91 -1.88 15.25
N GLU A 105 16.12 -2.08 13.95
CA GLU A 105 15.56 -3.19 13.19
C GLU A 105 14.03 -3.32 13.34
N LEU A 106 13.33 -2.18 13.31
CA LEU A 106 11.87 -2.12 13.45
C LEU A 106 11.15 -2.45 12.14
N GLN A 107 9.84 -2.66 12.22
CA GLN A 107 8.99 -2.67 11.03
C GLN A 107 9.09 -1.35 10.27
N PRO A 108 9.01 -1.35 8.92
CA PRO A 108 8.62 -2.48 8.07
C PRO A 108 9.77 -3.37 7.53
N LEU A 109 10.97 -3.38 8.12
CA LEU A 109 12.12 -4.06 7.51
C LEU A 109 11.91 -5.56 7.26
N SER A 110 11.37 -6.30 8.23
CA SER A 110 11.06 -7.73 8.02
C SER A 110 10.02 -7.94 6.92
N LEU A 111 9.02 -7.05 6.85
CA LEU A 111 7.98 -7.11 5.82
C LEU A 111 8.57 -6.90 4.42
N ILE A 112 9.54 -5.98 4.27
CA ILE A 112 10.23 -5.73 3.00
C ILE A 112 11.00 -6.98 2.56
N THR A 113 11.72 -7.62 3.47
CA THR A 113 12.45 -8.85 3.18
C THR A 113 11.50 -9.94 2.70
N ASP A 114 10.45 -10.22 3.49
CA ASP A 114 9.52 -11.31 3.20
C ASP A 114 8.77 -11.06 1.87
N PHE A 115 8.36 -9.82 1.59
CA PHE A 115 7.72 -9.46 0.33
C PHE A 115 8.66 -9.59 -0.88
N SER A 116 9.96 -9.36 -0.70
CA SER A 116 10.95 -9.48 -1.79
C SER A 116 11.29 -10.91 -2.18
N GLU A 117 10.90 -11.89 -1.35
CA GLU A 117 11.16 -13.31 -1.56
C GLU A 117 9.98 -14.06 -2.20
N LEU A 118 8.86 -13.37 -2.44
CA LEU A 118 7.69 -13.87 -3.20
C LEU A 118 8.00 -13.99 -4.71
#